data_AF-A0A9R1XGA3-F1
#
_entry.id   AF-A0A9R1XGA3-F1
#
_cell.length_a   1.000
_cell.length_b   1.000
_cell.length_c   1.000
_cell.angle_alpha   90.00
_cell.angle_beta   90.00
_cell.angle_gamma   90.00
#
_symmetry.space_group_name_H-M   'P 1'
#
loop_
_entity.id
_entity.type
_entity.pdbx_description
1 polymer ?
#
loop_
_entity_poly.entity_id
_entity_poly.type
_entity_poly.pdbx_seq_one_letter_code
_entity_poly.pdbx_strand_id
1 'polypeptide(L)'
;MSQKMFNSEVEVGKFLGSIHVIQDAYRAISQTSSTYQLHTSPSGIKVLAFNCLSDYTIPFRKGEDLVSSDNHKVVEFISTKVNPKISINKAAVELFELHFNELSELSNQLINDQLVVTGCGLAGYLAILYTLLHQHYADLKESNGSKTAKRPICITFGSPLIGNQHLQGAISERPQWKSSFLNVVAKTDLLASFFSSTSQYKPFGTFLFCTESGGHTAFEDQDAILAVLDAMVSPNAGNYQMHDYSKELGSIRKTVLYRGGSKFKESNLTLLRAGIVFQFQEIGALNDISNDLIEKMEKKQTRMIIKSRNVYEPTKKLNDMKIILTYIEWYMKTRRLTGGYYDSYKNAESTNELKGKNEAIIHQLKLNQYWKKTVEENDLVPQKEGAKLRKRWLYAGTNYRRIVEPLDIADHYKRGKTNYMAIRPNHYKLLEKWSEEEKKGRKPSDPKTKAASLTEDSCFWAHVEEALISLRDLRNGDPNNIATDIEKFEVYVWHSIKDFSVSPEIFVEGSSFMKWWSEYKGYKGSSYDSVLARYMNDKNYISYN
;
A
#
# COMPACT_ATOMS: atom_id res chain seq x y z
N MET A 1 6.59 -9.60 -21.11
CA MET A 1 6.53 -10.90 -20.41
C MET A 1 5.20 -10.98 -19.69
N SER A 2 4.29 -11.84 -20.11
CA SER A 2 3.16 -12.17 -19.23
C SER A 2 3.74 -12.86 -18.00
N GLN A 3 3.49 -12.30 -16.81
CA GLN A 3 3.71 -13.04 -15.58
C GLN A 3 2.81 -14.28 -15.69
N LYS A 4 3.40 -15.45 -15.94
CA LYS A 4 2.69 -16.71 -15.72
C LYS A 4 2.45 -16.79 -14.22
N MET A 5 1.28 -16.36 -13.77
CA MET A 5 0.77 -16.76 -12.45
C MET A 5 0.62 -18.29 -12.48
N PHE A 6 1.00 -18.95 -11.40
CA PHE A 6 0.68 -20.36 -11.20
C PHE A 6 -0.84 -20.52 -11.26
N ASN A 7 -1.33 -21.51 -12.00
CA ASN A 7 -2.77 -21.74 -12.18
C ASN A 7 -3.39 -22.45 -10.96
N SER A 8 -2.57 -22.96 -10.04
CA SER A 8 -3.02 -23.58 -8.78
C SER A 8 -1.90 -23.59 -7.74
N GLU A 9 -2.28 -23.67 -6.47
CA GLU A 9 -1.35 -23.91 -5.35
C GLU A 9 -0.59 -25.25 -5.48
N VAL A 10 -1.12 -26.22 -6.23
CA VAL A 10 -0.40 -27.45 -6.60
C VAL A 10 0.80 -27.16 -7.51
N GLU A 11 0.65 -26.26 -8.49
CA GLU A 11 1.77 -25.83 -9.34
C GLU A 11 2.81 -25.04 -8.54
N VAL A 12 2.36 -24.22 -7.58
CA VAL A 12 3.24 -23.51 -6.63
C VAL A 12 4.05 -24.50 -5.81
N GLY A 13 3.38 -25.49 -5.18
CA GLY A 13 4.04 -26.53 -4.39
C GLY A 13 5.10 -27.28 -5.19
N LYS A 14 4.77 -27.69 -6.43
CA LYS A 14 5.71 -28.37 -7.34
C LYS A 14 6.90 -27.49 -7.73
N PHE A 15 6.65 -26.22 -8.03
CA PHE A 15 7.71 -25.26 -8.32
C PHE A 15 8.64 -25.10 -7.10
N LEU A 16 8.06 -24.90 -5.91
CA LEU A 16 8.79 -24.79 -4.66
C LEU A 16 9.59 -26.06 -4.34
N GLY A 17 9.06 -27.25 -4.62
CA GLY A 17 9.78 -28.51 -4.48
C GLY A 17 10.95 -28.67 -5.45
N SER A 18 10.93 -27.97 -6.58
CA SER A 18 11.97 -28.05 -7.63
C SER A 18 13.15 -27.08 -7.44
N ILE A 19 13.01 -26.06 -6.60
CA ILE A 19 14.02 -25.01 -6.42
C ILE A 19 15.06 -25.38 -5.35
N HIS A 20 16.34 -25.17 -5.68
CA HIS A 20 17.47 -25.48 -4.81
C HIS A 20 17.55 -24.60 -3.56
N VAL A 21 16.94 -23.41 -3.58
CA VAL A 21 17.04 -22.41 -2.50
C VAL A 21 16.53 -22.94 -1.15
N ILE A 22 15.52 -23.83 -1.13
CA ILE A 22 15.02 -24.42 0.11
C ILE A 22 16.07 -25.36 0.72
N GLN A 23 16.74 -26.17 -0.11
CA GLN A 23 17.80 -27.07 0.35
C GLN A 23 19.04 -26.30 0.81
N ASP A 24 19.41 -25.24 0.09
CA ASP A 24 20.53 -24.38 0.45
C ASP A 24 20.25 -23.66 1.79
N ALA A 25 19.02 -23.19 2.01
CA ALA A 25 18.58 -22.61 3.27
C ALA A 25 18.68 -23.61 4.43
N TYR A 26 18.14 -24.82 4.26
CA TYR A 26 18.21 -25.84 5.31
C TYR A 26 19.66 -26.27 5.62
N ARG A 27 20.50 -26.40 4.60
CA ARG A 27 21.93 -26.70 4.77
C ARG A 27 22.67 -25.60 5.52
N ALA A 28 22.35 -24.33 5.28
CA ALA A 28 22.96 -23.23 6.01
C ALA A 28 22.65 -23.30 7.51
N ILE A 29 21.46 -23.76 7.90
CA ILE A 29 21.09 -23.97 9.31
C ILE A 29 22.00 -25.02 9.95
N SER A 30 22.21 -26.18 9.30
CA SER A 30 23.04 -27.25 9.88
C SER A 30 24.53 -26.89 9.98
N GLN A 31 24.98 -25.91 9.21
CA GLN A 31 26.36 -25.37 9.25
C GLN A 31 26.53 -24.23 10.26
N THR A 32 25.45 -23.74 10.88
CA THR A 32 25.47 -22.58 11.76
C THR A 32 25.70 -23.00 13.22
N SER A 33 26.81 -22.56 13.81
CA SER A 33 27.16 -22.86 15.21
C SER A 33 26.90 -21.70 16.19
N SER A 34 26.79 -20.46 15.69
CA SER A 34 26.45 -19.26 16.46
C SER A 34 24.94 -18.96 16.42
N THR A 35 24.47 -17.97 17.17
CA THR A 35 23.06 -17.52 17.14
C THR A 35 22.58 -17.18 15.72
N TYR A 36 23.46 -16.58 14.91
CA TYR A 36 23.24 -16.41 13.49
C TYR A 36 24.57 -16.45 12.74
N GLN A 37 24.53 -16.83 11.46
CA GLN A 37 25.69 -16.82 10.58
C GLN A 37 25.26 -16.53 9.13
N LEU A 38 26.10 -15.77 8.42
CA LEU A 38 25.90 -15.46 7.01
C LEU A 38 26.67 -16.47 6.14
N HIS A 39 25.94 -17.15 5.27
CA HIS A 39 26.46 -18.12 4.32
C HIS A 39 26.27 -17.61 2.89
N THR A 40 26.95 -18.24 1.93
CA THR A 40 26.73 -18.01 0.50
C THR A 40 26.33 -19.33 -0.14
N SER A 41 25.17 -19.35 -0.79
CA SER A 41 24.69 -20.55 -1.50
C SER A 41 25.58 -20.86 -2.71
N PRO A 42 25.54 -22.09 -3.24
CA PRO A 42 26.23 -22.44 -4.50
C PRO A 42 25.80 -21.57 -5.69
N SER A 43 24.61 -20.99 -5.62
CA SER A 43 24.07 -20.06 -6.61
C SER A 43 24.48 -18.59 -6.39
N GLY A 44 25.32 -18.31 -5.39
CA GLY A 44 25.83 -16.96 -5.08
C GLY A 44 24.86 -16.08 -4.28
N ILE A 45 23.79 -16.66 -3.74
CA ILE A 45 22.80 -15.94 -2.92
C ILE A 45 23.27 -15.92 -1.46
N LYS A 46 23.16 -14.78 -0.78
CA LYS A 46 23.47 -14.68 0.65
C LYS A 46 22.35 -15.34 1.46
N VAL A 47 22.71 -16.22 2.38
CA VAL A 47 21.78 -16.93 3.26
C VAL A 47 22.13 -16.61 4.71
N LEU A 48 21.30 -15.81 5.38
CA LEU A 48 21.42 -15.56 6.81
C LEU A 48 20.64 -16.64 7.57
N ALA A 49 21.36 -17.55 8.22
CA ALA A 49 20.79 -18.63 9.00
C ALA A 49 20.83 -18.32 10.49
N PHE A 50 19.71 -18.52 11.17
CA PHE A 50 19.57 -18.42 12.61
C PHE A 50 19.59 -19.80 13.26
N ASN A 51 20.20 -19.89 14.43
CA ASN A 51 20.21 -21.06 15.29
C ASN A 51 19.80 -20.65 16.71
N CYS A 52 19.09 -21.52 17.41
CA CYS A 52 18.65 -21.29 18.79
C CYS A 52 19.30 -22.35 19.68
N LEU A 53 20.25 -21.93 20.53
CA LEU A 53 20.90 -22.81 21.49
C LEU A 53 19.88 -23.33 22.51
N SER A 54 20.08 -24.56 22.99
CA SER A 54 19.10 -25.37 23.74
C SER A 54 18.46 -24.71 24.96
N ASP A 55 19.09 -23.68 25.54
CA ASP A 55 18.66 -23.02 26.78
C ASP A 55 17.31 -22.30 26.65
N TYR A 56 16.89 -21.94 25.44
CA TYR A 56 15.62 -21.25 25.17
C TYR A 56 14.40 -22.18 25.00
N THR A 57 14.60 -23.49 25.06
CA THR A 57 13.48 -24.47 25.04
C THR A 57 12.70 -24.49 26.36
N ILE A 58 13.30 -24.03 27.47
CA ILE A 58 12.72 -24.07 28.81
C ILE A 58 11.63 -22.97 29.00
N PRO A 59 11.83 -21.71 28.55
CA PRO A 59 10.76 -20.71 28.54
C PRO A 59 9.60 -21.04 27.59
N PHE A 60 9.87 -21.67 26.44
CA PHE A 60 8.85 -22.06 25.46
C PHE A 60 7.80 -23.03 26.03
N ARG A 61 8.21 -23.90 26.97
CA ARG A 61 7.29 -24.83 27.67
C ARG A 61 6.41 -24.16 28.73
N LYS A 62 6.69 -22.90 29.11
CA LYS A 62 5.89 -22.12 30.08
C LYS A 62 5.13 -20.95 29.44
N GLY A 63 5.52 -20.50 28.24
CA GLY A 63 5.03 -19.29 27.61
C GLY A 63 4.08 -19.55 26.44
N GLU A 64 2.81 -19.83 26.74
CA GLU A 64 1.73 -19.72 25.76
C GLU A 64 1.38 -18.25 25.44
N ASP A 65 1.85 -17.31 26.26
CA ASP A 65 1.39 -15.93 26.27
C ASP A 65 1.86 -15.11 25.06
N LEU A 66 0.88 -14.62 24.31
CA LEU A 66 1.04 -13.50 23.38
C LEU A 66 1.18 -12.20 24.18
N VAL A 67 2.22 -11.41 23.89
CA VAL A 67 2.42 -10.07 24.47
C VAL A 67 2.04 -8.98 23.47
N SER A 68 1.53 -7.86 23.98
CA SER A 68 1.19 -6.69 23.18
C SER A 68 2.43 -5.95 22.71
N SER A 69 2.44 -5.49 21.46
CA SER A 69 3.51 -4.64 20.91
C SER A 69 3.70 -3.33 21.65
N ASP A 70 2.67 -2.82 22.35
CA ASP A 70 2.74 -1.55 23.10
C ASP A 70 3.86 -1.56 24.17
N ASN A 71 4.21 -2.75 24.66
CA ASN A 71 5.24 -2.91 25.68
C ASN A 71 6.65 -3.11 25.09
N HIS A 72 6.77 -3.30 23.77
CA HIS A 72 7.99 -3.75 23.11
C HIS A 72 8.30 -2.90 21.86
N LYS A 73 9.08 -1.84 22.05
CA LYS A 73 9.41 -0.87 20.98
C LYS A 73 10.10 -1.51 19.76
N VAL A 74 10.80 -2.62 19.95
CA VAL A 74 11.54 -3.30 18.88
C VAL A 74 10.65 -3.89 17.80
N VAL A 75 9.35 -4.07 18.06
CA VAL A 75 8.36 -4.61 17.09
C VAL A 75 7.28 -3.59 16.71
N GLU A 76 7.35 -2.37 17.24
CA GLU A 76 6.39 -1.28 16.97
C GLU A 76 6.29 -0.95 15.47
N PHE A 77 7.39 -1.11 14.74
CA PHE A 77 7.46 -0.85 13.30
C PHE A 77 6.50 -1.73 12.46
N ILE A 78 6.02 -2.84 13.02
CA ILE A 78 5.11 -3.76 12.34
C ILE A 78 3.67 -3.22 12.35
N SER A 79 3.25 -2.50 13.40
CA SER A 79 1.86 -2.02 13.54
C SER A 79 1.42 -1.10 12.40
N THR A 80 0.10 -1.04 12.17
CA THR A 80 -0.53 -0.19 11.16
C THR A 80 -1.65 0.65 11.79
N LYS A 81 -2.28 1.55 11.02
CA LYS A 81 -3.43 2.30 11.53
C LYS A 81 -4.64 1.39 11.80
N VAL A 82 -4.81 0.35 10.97
CA VAL A 82 -5.92 -0.61 11.08
C VAL A 82 -5.64 -1.63 12.17
N ASN A 83 -4.38 -2.07 12.29
CA ASN A 83 -3.90 -3.01 13.29
C ASN A 83 -2.82 -2.34 14.18
N PRO A 84 -3.22 -1.41 15.07
CA PRO A 84 -2.27 -0.64 15.89
C PRO A 84 -1.65 -1.48 17.01
N LYS A 85 -2.40 -2.46 17.53
CA LYS A 85 -2.00 -3.32 18.65
C LYS A 85 -1.89 -4.76 18.18
N ILE A 86 -0.68 -5.18 17.83
CA ILE A 86 -0.40 -6.56 17.45
C ILE A 86 0.01 -7.36 18.69
N SER A 87 -0.17 -8.68 18.65
CA SER A 87 0.32 -9.55 19.71
C SER A 87 1.21 -10.65 19.13
N ILE A 88 2.36 -10.84 19.77
CA ILE A 88 3.45 -11.71 19.32
C ILE A 88 3.85 -12.63 20.47
N ASN A 89 4.29 -13.83 20.17
CA ASN A 89 4.79 -14.78 21.16
C ASN A 89 5.89 -14.12 22.02
N LYS A 90 5.75 -14.21 23.35
CA LYS A 90 6.67 -13.58 24.30
C LYS A 90 8.13 -13.98 24.08
N ALA A 91 8.40 -15.27 23.91
CA ALA A 91 9.76 -15.78 23.74
C ALA A 91 10.39 -15.25 22.43
N ALA A 92 9.60 -15.13 21.36
CA ALA A 92 10.06 -14.55 20.10
C ALA A 92 10.51 -13.08 20.27
N VAL A 93 9.73 -12.29 21.01
CA VAL A 93 10.03 -10.87 21.24
C VAL A 93 11.25 -10.71 22.16
N GLU A 94 11.30 -11.43 23.28
CA GLU A 94 12.44 -11.35 24.22
C GLU A 94 13.76 -11.77 23.55
N LEU A 95 13.74 -12.83 22.74
CA LEU A 95 14.90 -13.26 21.94
C LEU A 95 15.33 -12.19 20.94
N PHE A 96 14.38 -11.55 20.28
CA PHE A 96 14.66 -10.51 19.29
C PHE A 96 15.18 -9.23 19.95
N GLU A 97 14.65 -8.85 21.12
CA GLU A 97 15.12 -7.71 21.90
C GLU A 97 16.60 -7.86 22.30
N LEU A 98 17.00 -9.06 22.72
CA LEU A 98 18.38 -9.35 23.12
C LEU A 98 19.40 -9.05 22.00
N HIS A 99 19.03 -9.31 20.75
CA HIS A 99 19.90 -9.17 19.58
C HIS A 99 19.54 -7.96 18.68
N PHE A 100 18.60 -7.10 19.10
CA PHE A 100 18.01 -6.10 18.21
C PHE A 100 19.04 -5.13 17.60
N ASN A 101 19.99 -4.65 18.40
CA ASN A 101 20.99 -3.67 17.94
C ASN A 101 21.90 -4.27 16.86
N GLU A 102 22.41 -5.49 17.09
CA GLU A 102 23.27 -6.22 16.15
C GLU A 102 22.52 -6.53 14.84
N LEU A 103 21.27 -6.98 14.97
CA LEU A 103 20.41 -7.30 13.84
C LEU A 103 20.00 -6.05 13.03
N SER A 104 19.78 -4.92 13.69
CA SER A 104 19.52 -3.63 13.04
C SER A 104 20.72 -3.17 12.22
N GLU A 105 21.94 -3.28 12.77
CA GLU A 105 23.15 -2.94 12.04
C GLU A 105 23.37 -3.87 10.84
N LEU A 106 23.24 -5.18 11.05
CA LEU A 106 23.35 -6.19 10.00
C LEU A 106 22.35 -5.96 8.86
N SER A 107 21.11 -5.60 9.21
CA SER A 107 20.07 -5.28 8.23
C SER A 107 20.45 -4.10 7.36
N ASN A 108 21.02 -3.04 7.94
CA ASN A 108 21.52 -1.88 7.19
C ASN A 108 22.69 -2.22 6.26
N GLN A 109 23.58 -3.12 6.67
CA GLN A 109 24.71 -3.58 5.86
C GLN A 109 24.24 -4.42 4.66
N LEU A 110 23.28 -5.33 4.88
CA LEU A 110 22.80 -6.28 3.86
C LEU A 110 21.64 -5.77 3.00
N ILE A 111 21.15 -4.54 3.23
CA ILE A 111 19.93 -4.00 2.62
C ILE A 111 19.91 -3.96 1.08
N ASN A 112 21.08 -3.99 0.45
CA ASN A 112 21.21 -3.96 -1.01
C ASN A 112 21.47 -5.36 -1.60
N ASP A 113 21.64 -6.38 -0.76
CA ASP A 113 21.98 -7.73 -1.17
C ASP A 113 20.72 -8.59 -1.36
N GLN A 114 20.78 -9.52 -2.30
CA GLN A 114 19.76 -10.55 -2.39
C GLN A 114 19.93 -11.54 -1.24
N LEU A 115 18.97 -11.52 -0.32
CA LEU A 115 19.08 -12.19 0.97
C LEU A 115 17.97 -13.23 1.15
N VAL A 116 18.37 -14.45 1.52
CA VAL A 116 17.48 -15.45 2.09
C VAL A 116 17.73 -15.48 3.59
N VAL A 117 16.67 -15.39 4.38
CA VAL A 117 16.72 -15.47 5.84
C VAL A 117 16.09 -16.79 6.25
N THR A 118 16.73 -17.54 7.14
CA THR A 118 16.25 -18.88 7.48
C THR A 118 16.50 -19.25 8.93
N GLY A 119 15.70 -20.19 9.43
CA GLY A 119 15.80 -20.73 10.78
C GLY A 119 14.87 -21.92 10.95
N CYS A 120 15.16 -22.79 11.91
CA CYS A 120 14.37 -23.98 12.21
C CYS A 120 13.85 -23.97 13.64
N GLY A 121 12.62 -24.44 13.85
CA GLY A 121 11.93 -24.38 15.14
C GLY A 121 11.85 -22.95 15.66
N LEU A 122 12.30 -22.73 16.90
CA LEU A 122 12.32 -21.41 17.55
C LEU A 122 13.26 -20.40 16.87
N ALA A 123 14.34 -20.87 16.22
CA ALA A 123 15.21 -19.97 15.48
C ALA A 123 14.49 -19.31 14.29
N GLY A 124 13.41 -19.92 13.80
CA GLY A 124 12.57 -19.30 12.79
C GLY A 124 11.81 -18.07 13.28
N TYR A 125 11.60 -17.89 14.60
CA TYR A 125 11.06 -16.64 15.13
C TYR A 125 12.00 -15.45 14.87
N LEU A 126 13.30 -15.63 15.11
CA LEU A 126 14.31 -14.62 14.79
C LEU A 126 14.37 -14.38 13.28
N ALA A 127 14.32 -15.44 12.47
CA ALA A 127 14.30 -15.30 11.01
C ALA A 127 13.10 -14.47 10.52
N ILE A 128 11.90 -14.72 11.07
CA ILE A 128 10.67 -13.98 10.75
C ILE A 128 10.80 -12.52 11.16
N LEU A 129 11.15 -12.25 12.42
CA LEU A 129 11.23 -10.88 12.96
C LEU A 129 12.33 -10.06 12.28
N TYR A 130 13.48 -10.66 12.02
CA TYR A 130 14.56 -10.03 11.23
C TYR A 130 14.09 -9.70 9.81
N THR A 131 13.37 -10.62 9.16
CA THR A 131 12.84 -10.37 7.81
C THR A 131 11.88 -9.19 7.83
N LEU A 132 10.97 -9.10 8.80
CA LEU A 132 10.07 -7.96 8.96
C LEU A 132 10.85 -6.64 9.17
N LEU A 133 11.88 -6.65 10.01
CA LEU A 133 12.75 -5.48 10.23
C LEU A 133 13.45 -5.05 8.95
N HIS A 134 13.97 -6.01 8.18
CA HIS A 134 14.66 -5.75 6.93
C HIS A 134 13.71 -5.22 5.85
N GLN A 135 12.48 -5.73 5.78
CA GLN A 135 11.42 -5.18 4.94
C GLN A 135 11.10 -3.73 5.31
N HIS A 136 11.02 -3.42 6.61
CA HIS A 136 10.80 -2.06 7.09
C HIS A 136 11.92 -1.11 6.66
N TYR A 137 13.20 -1.52 6.77
CA TYR A 137 14.32 -0.70 6.28
C TYR A 137 14.32 -0.57 4.76
N ALA A 138 13.88 -1.59 4.03
CA ALA A 138 13.73 -1.50 2.58
C ALA A 138 12.66 -0.45 2.22
N ASP A 139 11.51 -0.45 2.91
CA ASP A 139 10.45 0.57 2.75
C ASP A 139 11.00 1.97 3.02
N LEU A 140 11.75 2.17 4.10
CA LEU A 140 12.38 3.46 4.41
C LEU A 140 13.35 3.91 3.31
N LYS A 141 14.24 3.03 2.83
CA LYS A 141 15.18 3.39 1.74
C LYS A 141 14.47 3.68 0.43
N GLU A 142 13.44 2.91 0.09
CA GLU A 142 12.62 3.16 -1.09
C GLU A 142 11.89 4.50 -0.98
N SER A 143 11.35 4.84 0.21
CA SER A 143 10.70 6.12 0.51
C SER A 143 11.61 7.32 0.28
N ASN A 144 12.89 7.17 0.61
CA ASN A 144 13.94 8.16 0.35
C ASN A 144 14.40 8.20 -1.13
N GLY A 145 13.80 7.38 -2.00
CA GLY A 145 14.08 7.36 -3.45
C GLY A 145 15.20 6.44 -3.88
N SER A 146 15.81 5.67 -2.96
CA SER A 146 16.81 4.67 -3.34
C SER A 146 16.19 3.52 -4.13
N LYS A 147 16.91 3.00 -5.12
CA LYS A 147 16.51 1.85 -5.95
C LYS A 147 17.35 0.61 -5.68
N THR A 148 18.30 0.69 -4.76
CA THR A 148 19.28 -0.37 -4.52
C THR A 148 18.80 -1.41 -3.52
N ALA A 149 17.81 -1.07 -2.69
CA ALA A 149 17.28 -1.97 -1.67
C ALA A 149 16.70 -3.25 -2.30
N LYS A 150 17.03 -4.39 -1.72
CA LYS A 150 16.54 -5.71 -2.12
C LYS A 150 15.71 -6.29 -0.98
N ARG A 151 14.58 -6.90 -1.32
CA ARG A 151 13.68 -7.48 -0.33
C ARG A 151 14.06 -8.94 -0.06
N PRO A 152 14.15 -9.35 1.21
CA PRO A 152 14.54 -10.70 1.58
C PRO A 152 13.40 -11.68 1.39
N ILE A 153 13.74 -12.97 1.24
CA ILE A 153 12.80 -14.09 1.36
C ILE A 153 13.12 -14.83 2.66
N CYS A 154 12.11 -15.03 3.51
CA CYS A 154 12.21 -15.82 4.72
C CYS A 154 11.75 -17.26 4.45
N ILE A 155 12.61 -18.24 4.73
CA ILE A 155 12.30 -19.67 4.65
C ILE A 155 12.47 -20.26 6.04
N THR A 156 11.38 -20.67 6.67
CA THR A 156 11.43 -21.32 8.00
C THR A 156 11.18 -22.81 7.89
N PHE A 157 11.68 -23.59 8.85
CA PHE A 157 11.47 -25.04 8.92
C PHE A 157 10.92 -25.41 10.30
N GLY A 158 9.69 -25.91 10.36
CA GLY A 158 9.13 -26.44 11.61
C GLY A 158 8.86 -25.38 12.67
N SER A 159 8.79 -24.11 12.26
CA SER A 159 8.56 -23.01 13.18
C SER A 159 7.09 -22.95 13.60
N PRO A 160 6.80 -22.89 14.91
CA PRO A 160 5.43 -22.70 15.38
C PRO A 160 4.88 -21.34 14.92
N LEU A 161 3.56 -21.17 15.04
CA LEU A 161 2.93 -19.88 14.80
C LEU A 161 3.46 -18.82 15.79
N ILE A 162 3.59 -17.57 15.32
CA ILE A 162 4.30 -16.50 16.06
C ILE A 162 3.38 -15.42 16.64
N GLY A 163 2.18 -15.19 16.09
CA GLY A 163 1.33 -14.11 16.56
C GLY A 163 -0.13 -14.20 16.12
N ASN A 164 -0.90 -13.16 16.48
CA ASN A 164 -2.36 -13.15 16.36
C ASN A 164 -2.88 -12.66 15.01
N GLN A 165 -4.22 -12.57 14.91
CA GLN A 165 -4.92 -12.02 13.74
C GLN A 165 -4.49 -10.60 13.40
N HIS A 166 -4.16 -9.76 14.40
CA HIS A 166 -3.74 -8.38 14.16
C HIS A 166 -2.34 -8.31 13.56
N LEU A 167 -1.40 -9.16 14.01
CA LEU A 167 -0.08 -9.32 13.37
C LEU A 167 -0.25 -9.75 11.91
N GLN A 168 -1.07 -10.77 11.67
CA GLN A 168 -1.35 -11.24 10.32
C GLN A 168 -2.00 -10.16 9.44
N GLY A 169 -2.92 -9.37 10.00
CA GLY A 169 -3.58 -8.26 9.32
C GLY A 169 -2.58 -7.19 8.93
N ALA A 170 -1.71 -6.78 9.86
CA ALA A 170 -0.65 -5.81 9.63
C ALA A 170 0.32 -6.25 8.51
N ILE A 171 0.68 -7.53 8.45
CA ILE A 171 1.50 -8.08 7.36
C ILE A 171 0.71 -8.15 6.04
N SER A 172 -0.56 -8.53 6.09
CA SER A 172 -1.41 -8.67 4.89
C SER A 172 -1.75 -7.32 4.24
N GLU A 173 -1.80 -6.25 5.02
CA GLU A 173 -1.91 -4.86 4.55
C GLU A 173 -0.69 -4.39 3.76
N ARG A 174 0.43 -5.12 3.85
CA ARG A 174 1.69 -4.84 3.15
C ARG A 174 2.01 -5.96 2.15
N PRO A 175 1.55 -5.89 0.90
CA PRO A 175 1.67 -7.00 -0.05
C PRO A 175 3.10 -7.49 -0.27
N GLN A 176 4.09 -6.59 -0.21
CA GLN A 176 5.50 -6.96 -0.37
C GLN A 176 6.02 -7.76 0.82
N TRP A 177 5.49 -7.50 2.03
CA TRP A 177 5.81 -8.26 3.22
C TRP A 177 5.17 -9.65 3.17
N LYS A 178 3.86 -9.72 2.89
CA LYS A 178 3.11 -10.99 2.85
C LYS A 178 3.77 -12.03 1.94
N SER A 179 4.24 -11.60 0.76
CA SER A 179 4.84 -12.46 -0.26
C SER A 179 6.26 -12.93 0.04
N SER A 180 6.84 -12.53 1.17
CA SER A 180 8.23 -12.80 1.52
C SER A 180 8.42 -14.01 2.44
N PHE A 181 7.35 -14.69 2.86
CA PHE A 181 7.41 -15.76 3.86
C PHE A 181 7.01 -17.12 3.27
N LEU A 182 7.91 -18.09 3.38
CA LEU A 182 7.70 -19.50 3.07
C LEU A 182 7.98 -20.34 4.32
N ASN A 183 6.97 -21.04 4.83
CA ASN A 183 7.07 -21.88 6.02
C ASN A 183 7.04 -23.36 5.61
N VAL A 184 8.13 -24.07 5.77
CA VAL A 184 8.26 -25.49 5.40
C VAL A 184 7.93 -26.36 6.62
N VAL A 185 6.95 -27.24 6.48
CA VAL A 185 6.42 -28.06 7.58
C VAL A 185 6.40 -29.53 7.18
N ALA A 186 7.11 -30.38 7.91
CA ALA A 186 7.00 -31.83 7.75
C ALA A 186 5.76 -32.30 8.50
N LYS A 187 4.99 -33.24 7.94
CA LYS A 187 3.77 -33.76 8.57
C LYS A 187 4.03 -34.42 9.94
N THR A 188 5.25 -34.86 10.16
CA THR A 188 5.74 -35.50 11.39
C THR A 188 6.30 -34.50 12.41
N ASP A 189 6.43 -33.22 12.05
CA ASP A 189 6.97 -32.19 12.94
C ASP A 189 5.89 -31.63 13.88
N LEU A 190 5.89 -32.11 15.12
CA LEU A 190 4.94 -31.71 16.16
C LEU A 190 5.19 -30.31 16.72
N LEU A 191 6.38 -29.72 16.49
CA LEU A 191 6.67 -28.37 16.95
C LEU A 191 5.92 -27.33 16.12
N ALA A 192 5.77 -27.58 14.82
CA ALA A 192 5.06 -26.68 13.91
C ALA A 192 3.56 -26.54 14.26
N SER A 193 2.93 -27.61 14.76
CA SER A 193 1.51 -27.64 15.15
C SER A 193 1.24 -27.24 16.60
N PHE A 194 2.28 -26.89 17.38
CA PHE A 194 2.15 -26.64 18.82
C PHE A 194 1.04 -25.64 19.21
N PHE A 195 0.86 -24.59 18.41
CA PHE A 195 -0.15 -23.55 18.63
C PHE A 195 -1.36 -23.63 17.69
N SER A 196 -1.51 -24.71 16.92
CA SER A 196 -2.59 -24.79 15.90
C SER A 196 -3.98 -24.83 16.54
N SER A 197 -4.10 -25.56 17.65
CA SER A 197 -5.36 -25.68 18.40
C SER A 197 -5.73 -24.42 19.19
N THR A 198 -4.79 -23.47 19.32
CA THR A 198 -5.04 -22.21 20.02
C THR A 198 -5.67 -21.20 19.06
N SER A 199 -6.91 -20.77 19.34
CA SER A 199 -7.63 -19.82 18.47
C SER A 199 -6.95 -18.46 18.32
N GLN A 200 -5.99 -18.15 19.21
CA GLN A 200 -5.27 -16.89 19.28
C GLN A 200 -4.21 -16.73 18.19
N TYR A 201 -3.50 -17.79 17.83
CA TYR A 201 -2.41 -17.75 16.85
C TYR A 201 -2.94 -17.90 15.43
N LYS A 202 -2.33 -17.18 14.47
CA LYS A 202 -2.77 -17.18 13.06
C LYS A 202 -1.59 -17.36 12.10
N PRO A 203 -1.73 -18.21 11.06
CA PRO A 203 -0.71 -18.37 10.04
C PRO A 203 -0.69 -17.18 9.08
N PHE A 204 0.50 -16.86 8.56
CA PHE A 204 0.71 -15.93 7.46
C PHE A 204 1.86 -16.41 6.56
N GLY A 205 1.89 -15.90 5.33
CA GLY A 205 2.80 -16.39 4.29
C GLY A 205 2.29 -17.69 3.64
N THR A 206 3.15 -18.30 2.84
CA THR A 206 2.87 -19.57 2.17
C THR A 206 3.40 -20.72 3.02
N PHE A 207 2.60 -21.77 3.23
CA PHE A 207 3.03 -22.98 3.94
C PHE A 207 3.27 -24.11 2.93
N LEU A 208 4.46 -24.69 2.94
CA LEU A 208 4.80 -25.88 2.14
C LEU A 208 4.84 -27.09 3.08
N PHE A 209 3.81 -27.93 3.00
CA PHE A 209 3.76 -29.18 3.73
C PHE A 209 4.47 -30.29 2.95
N CYS A 210 5.16 -31.16 3.67
CA CYS A 210 5.92 -32.26 3.08
C CYS A 210 5.86 -33.55 3.90
N THR A 211 6.09 -34.67 3.22
CA THR A 211 6.14 -36.01 3.80
C THR A 211 7.45 -36.72 3.47
N GLU A 212 7.83 -37.73 4.26
CA GLU A 212 9.02 -38.55 4.00
C GLU A 212 8.96 -39.28 2.65
N SER A 213 7.75 -39.57 2.15
CA SER A 213 7.51 -40.18 0.83
C SER A 213 7.74 -39.20 -0.34
N GLY A 214 8.01 -37.93 -0.07
CA GLY A 214 8.25 -36.89 -1.08
C GLY A 214 6.97 -36.24 -1.60
N GLY A 215 5.81 -36.52 -0.99
CA GLY A 215 4.57 -35.79 -1.21
C GLY A 215 4.69 -34.37 -0.64
N HIS A 216 4.23 -33.38 -1.39
CA HIS A 216 4.35 -31.98 -0.99
C HIS A 216 3.28 -31.10 -1.64
N THR A 217 2.79 -30.12 -0.88
CA THR A 217 1.81 -29.15 -1.37
C THR A 217 1.97 -27.81 -0.67
N ALA A 218 1.66 -26.72 -1.38
CA ALA A 218 1.63 -25.39 -0.80
C ALA A 218 0.19 -24.97 -0.48
N PHE A 219 0.01 -24.18 0.57
CA PHE A 219 -1.24 -23.48 0.88
C PHE A 219 -0.97 -22.03 1.26
N GLU A 220 -1.86 -21.13 0.85
CA GLU A 220 -1.93 -19.75 1.35
C GLU A 220 -3.21 -19.48 2.16
N ASP A 221 -4.24 -20.33 2.02
CA ASP A 221 -5.49 -20.20 2.77
C ASP A 221 -5.30 -20.58 4.24
N GLN A 222 -5.66 -19.66 5.14
CA GLN A 222 -5.43 -19.82 6.58
C GLN A 222 -6.22 -20.98 7.18
N ASP A 223 -7.45 -21.21 6.74
CA ASP A 223 -8.29 -22.26 7.28
C ASP A 223 -7.74 -23.63 6.85
N ALA A 224 -7.24 -23.74 5.62
CA ALA A 224 -6.53 -24.92 5.13
C ALA A 224 -5.25 -25.19 5.92
N ILE A 225 -4.42 -24.16 6.15
CA ILE A 225 -3.18 -24.29 6.91
C ILE A 225 -3.46 -24.77 8.34
N LEU A 226 -4.41 -24.14 9.03
CA LEU A 226 -4.77 -24.53 10.40
C LEU A 226 -5.32 -25.95 10.45
N ALA A 227 -6.21 -26.33 9.53
CA ALA A 227 -6.76 -27.68 9.49
C ALA A 227 -5.68 -28.76 9.28
N VAL A 228 -4.68 -28.49 8.44
CA VAL A 228 -3.56 -29.40 8.22
C VAL A 228 -2.67 -29.49 9.47
N LEU A 229 -2.39 -28.36 10.14
CA LEU A 229 -1.61 -28.36 11.38
C LEU A 229 -2.36 -29.09 12.52
N ASP A 230 -3.67 -28.89 12.64
CA ASP A 230 -4.51 -29.57 13.63
C ASP A 230 -4.55 -31.09 13.40
N ALA A 231 -4.57 -31.52 12.13
CA ALA A 231 -4.47 -32.94 11.78
C ALA A 231 -3.11 -33.58 12.15
N MET A 232 -2.07 -32.78 12.42
CA MET A 232 -0.76 -33.28 12.87
C MET A 232 -0.68 -33.47 14.39
N VAL A 233 -1.62 -32.93 15.16
CA VAL A 233 -1.56 -32.96 16.63
C VAL A 233 -1.66 -34.40 17.14
N SER A 234 -0.66 -34.83 17.91
CA SER A 234 -0.61 -36.17 18.50
C SER A 234 -0.79 -36.12 20.03
N PRO A 235 -1.69 -36.94 20.61
CA PRO A 235 -1.94 -36.95 22.07
C PRO A 235 -0.77 -37.51 22.90
N ASN A 236 0.24 -38.14 22.29
CA ASN A 236 1.37 -38.78 22.99
C ASN A 236 2.68 -37.96 22.91
N ALA A 237 2.62 -36.66 22.62
CA ALA A 237 3.80 -35.82 22.37
C ALA A 237 4.55 -35.44 23.67
N GLY A 238 5.35 -36.37 24.21
CA GLY A 238 6.17 -36.13 25.41
C GLY A 238 7.49 -35.40 25.15
N ASN A 239 8.00 -35.40 23.90
CA ASN A 239 9.30 -34.81 23.55
C ASN A 239 9.25 -34.06 22.22
N TYR A 240 9.22 -32.73 22.27
CA TYR A 240 9.45 -31.85 21.12
C TYR A 240 10.95 -31.80 20.83
N GLN A 241 11.42 -32.67 19.94
CA GLN A 241 12.78 -32.63 19.40
C GLN A 241 12.76 -31.95 18.03
N MET A 242 13.85 -31.28 17.68
CA MET A 242 14.02 -30.67 16.37
C MET A 242 13.93 -31.74 15.27
N HIS A 243 12.99 -31.56 14.33
CA HIS A 243 12.79 -32.49 13.21
C HIS A 243 13.90 -32.35 12.16
N ASP A 244 14.41 -33.48 11.66
CA ASP A 244 15.38 -33.49 10.56
C ASP A 244 14.65 -33.56 9.21
N TYR A 245 14.67 -32.45 8.48
CA TYR A 245 14.02 -32.29 7.17
C TYR A 245 14.83 -32.89 6.01
N SER A 246 16.02 -33.44 6.27
CA SER A 246 16.92 -33.95 5.22
C SER A 246 16.27 -35.04 4.37
N LYS A 247 15.45 -35.89 4.98
CA LYS A 247 14.76 -36.99 4.28
C LYS A 247 13.65 -36.47 3.37
N GLU A 248 12.77 -35.62 3.88
CA GLU A 248 11.66 -35.02 3.15
C GLU A 248 12.18 -34.21 1.97
N LEU A 249 13.14 -33.31 2.20
CA LEU A 249 13.74 -32.49 1.14
C LEU A 249 14.48 -33.34 0.09
N GLY A 250 15.11 -34.45 0.52
CA GLY A 250 15.73 -35.43 -0.36
C GLY A 250 14.70 -36.18 -1.22
N SER A 251 13.59 -36.60 -0.62
CA SER A 251 12.50 -37.31 -1.28
C SER A 251 11.72 -36.42 -2.26
N ILE A 252 11.41 -35.17 -1.89
CA ILE A 252 10.80 -34.17 -2.79
C ILE A 252 11.63 -34.02 -4.07
N ARG A 253 12.95 -33.90 -3.92
CA ARG A 253 13.84 -33.78 -5.09
C ARG A 253 13.79 -35.01 -5.98
N LYS A 254 13.68 -36.21 -5.41
CA LYS A 254 13.51 -37.45 -6.17
C LYS A 254 12.16 -37.50 -6.87
N THR A 255 11.06 -37.17 -6.18
CA THR A 255 9.71 -37.22 -6.76
C THR A 255 9.49 -36.21 -7.87
N VAL A 256 10.09 -35.01 -7.79
CA VAL A 256 10.08 -34.02 -8.88
C VAL A 256 10.77 -34.56 -10.14
N LEU A 257 11.79 -35.40 -10.00
CA LEU A 257 12.52 -36.00 -11.12
C LEU A 257 11.79 -37.21 -11.73
N TYR A 258 11.03 -37.97 -10.93
CA TYR A 258 10.28 -39.14 -11.38
C TYR A 258 8.80 -38.82 -11.60
N ARG A 259 8.44 -38.53 -12.84
CA ARG A 259 7.06 -38.24 -13.28
C ARG A 259 6.18 -39.49 -13.22
N GLY A 260 5.56 -39.77 -12.08
CA GLY A 260 4.49 -40.75 -11.95
C GLY A 260 3.13 -40.13 -12.26
N GLY A 261 2.30 -40.78 -13.09
CA GLY A 261 0.90 -40.38 -13.27
C GLY A 261 0.11 -40.63 -11.98
N SER A 262 -0.44 -39.59 -11.36
CA SER A 262 -1.27 -39.75 -10.16
C SER A 262 -2.60 -40.41 -10.54
N LYS A 263 -2.94 -41.52 -9.87
CA LYS A 263 -4.23 -42.22 -10.02
C LYS A 263 -5.30 -41.51 -9.20
N PHE A 264 -5.77 -40.36 -9.66
CA PHE A 264 -7.00 -39.76 -9.10
C PHE A 264 -8.21 -40.53 -9.66
N LYS A 265 -8.94 -41.23 -8.80
CA LYS A 265 -10.09 -42.08 -9.16
C LYS A 265 -11.39 -41.52 -8.59
N GLU A 266 -11.72 -40.26 -8.91
CA GLU A 266 -13.07 -39.73 -8.66
C GLU A 266 -13.61 -39.04 -9.91
N SER A 267 -14.52 -39.72 -10.58
CA SER A 267 -15.31 -39.19 -11.68
C SER A 267 -16.55 -38.51 -11.09
N ASN A 268 -16.48 -37.19 -10.83
CA ASN A 268 -17.62 -36.24 -10.69
C ASN A 268 -17.24 -34.89 -10.03
N LEU A 269 -15.96 -34.56 -9.82
CA LEU A 269 -15.55 -33.28 -9.22
C LEU A 269 -15.36 -32.18 -10.26
N THR A 270 -15.66 -30.93 -9.88
CA THR A 270 -15.21 -29.74 -10.64
C THR A 270 -13.67 -29.71 -10.65
N LEU A 271 -13.05 -29.12 -11.68
CA LEU A 271 -11.59 -29.03 -11.79
C LEU A 271 -10.94 -28.35 -10.57
N LEU A 272 -11.60 -27.33 -10.02
CA LEU A 272 -11.14 -26.62 -8.81
C LEU A 272 -11.20 -27.51 -7.58
N ARG A 273 -12.33 -28.18 -7.35
CA ARG A 273 -12.50 -29.09 -6.22
C ARG A 273 -11.55 -30.28 -6.30
N ALA A 274 -11.36 -30.85 -7.49
CA ALA A 274 -10.38 -31.91 -7.72
C ALA A 274 -8.95 -31.45 -7.35
N GLY A 275 -8.58 -30.21 -7.72
CA GLY A 275 -7.31 -29.61 -7.32
C GLY A 275 -7.15 -29.49 -5.81
N ILE A 276 -8.16 -29.00 -5.10
CA ILE A 276 -8.15 -28.86 -3.63
C ILE A 276 -8.04 -30.21 -2.94
N VAL A 277 -8.85 -31.19 -3.36
CA VAL A 277 -8.80 -32.57 -2.82
C VAL A 277 -7.41 -33.17 -3.04
N PHE A 278 -6.83 -32.97 -4.22
CA PHE A 278 -5.50 -33.46 -4.56
C PHE A 278 -4.41 -32.88 -3.64
N GLN A 279 -4.49 -31.60 -3.27
CA GLN A 279 -3.54 -30.99 -2.32
C GLN A 279 -3.50 -31.76 -0.99
N PHE A 280 -4.67 -32.02 -0.40
CA PHE A 280 -4.74 -32.76 0.87
C PHE A 280 -4.34 -34.23 0.71
N GLN A 281 -4.65 -34.84 -0.44
CA GLN A 281 -4.26 -36.22 -0.73
C GLN A 281 -2.75 -36.40 -0.85
N GLU A 282 -2.04 -35.46 -1.49
CA GLU A 282 -0.58 -35.51 -1.70
C GLU A 282 0.21 -35.56 -0.38
N ILE A 283 -0.31 -34.92 0.67
CA ILE A 283 0.28 -34.96 2.02
C ILE A 283 -0.44 -35.95 2.95
N GLY A 284 -1.32 -36.79 2.40
CA GLY A 284 -2.07 -37.80 3.13
C GLY A 284 -2.96 -37.26 4.25
N ALA A 285 -3.42 -36.01 4.16
CA ALA A 285 -4.28 -35.35 5.15
C ALA A 285 -5.77 -35.43 4.80
N LEU A 286 -6.14 -35.94 3.61
CA LEU A 286 -7.52 -35.89 3.11
C LEU A 286 -8.57 -36.48 4.09
N ASN A 287 -8.23 -37.56 4.80
CA ASN A 287 -9.17 -38.22 5.72
C ASN A 287 -9.46 -37.38 6.98
N ASP A 288 -8.56 -36.47 7.34
CA ASP A 288 -8.66 -35.63 8.53
C ASP A 288 -9.39 -34.30 8.23
N ILE A 289 -9.67 -34.02 6.96
CA ILE A 289 -10.19 -32.75 6.47
C ILE A 289 -11.69 -32.85 6.18
N SER A 290 -12.46 -31.92 6.76
CA SER A 290 -13.90 -31.83 6.53
C SER A 290 -14.24 -31.38 5.11
N ASN A 291 -15.29 -31.97 4.53
CA ASN A 291 -15.83 -31.57 3.24
C ASN A 291 -16.36 -30.12 3.21
N ASP A 292 -16.80 -29.58 4.36
CA ASP A 292 -17.20 -28.17 4.50
C ASP A 292 -16.02 -27.22 4.27
N LEU A 293 -14.81 -27.59 4.72
CA LEU A 293 -13.61 -26.79 4.47
C LEU A 293 -13.27 -26.76 2.98
N ILE A 294 -13.35 -27.92 2.31
CA ILE A 294 -13.11 -28.03 0.86
C ILE A 294 -14.10 -27.14 0.09
N GLU A 295 -15.39 -27.15 0.47
CA GLU A 295 -16.40 -26.29 -0.14
C GLU A 295 -16.15 -24.78 0.10
N LYS A 296 -15.71 -24.41 1.31
CA LYS A 296 -15.31 -23.03 1.64
C LYS A 296 -14.12 -22.58 0.80
N MET A 297 -13.09 -23.42 0.65
CA MET A 297 -11.94 -23.14 -0.20
C MET A 297 -12.34 -22.98 -1.66
N GLU A 298 -13.19 -23.87 -2.19
CA GLU A 298 -13.70 -23.78 -3.56
C GLU A 298 -14.42 -22.45 -3.80
N LYS A 299 -15.30 -22.04 -2.86
CA LYS A 299 -16.00 -20.74 -2.92
C LYS A 299 -15.02 -19.57 -2.86
N LYS A 300 -14.02 -19.59 -1.97
CA LYS A 300 -12.99 -18.54 -1.86
C LYS A 300 -12.17 -18.42 -3.14
N GLN A 301 -11.63 -19.53 -3.67
CA GLN A 301 -10.85 -19.56 -4.90
C GLN A 301 -11.69 -19.13 -6.11
N THR A 302 -12.95 -19.57 -6.22
CA THR A 302 -13.86 -19.11 -7.28
C THR A 302 -14.08 -17.61 -7.23
N ARG A 303 -14.32 -17.04 -6.05
CA ARG A 303 -14.42 -15.58 -5.86
C ARG A 303 -13.12 -14.87 -6.24
N MET A 304 -11.96 -15.44 -5.91
CA MET A 304 -10.65 -14.90 -6.28
C MET A 304 -10.46 -14.93 -7.81
N ILE A 305 -10.81 -16.02 -8.49
CA ILE A 305 -10.73 -16.14 -9.95
C ILE A 305 -11.66 -15.14 -10.64
N ILE A 306 -12.87 -14.93 -10.13
CA ILE A 306 -13.80 -13.92 -10.66
C ILE A 306 -13.22 -12.51 -10.46
N LYS A 307 -12.69 -12.22 -9.27
CA LYS A 307 -12.01 -10.94 -8.98
C LYS A 307 -10.76 -10.75 -9.84
N SER A 308 -10.00 -11.80 -10.10
CA SER A 308 -8.79 -11.79 -10.92
C SER A 308 -9.07 -11.82 -12.42
N ARG A 309 -10.32 -11.98 -12.87
CA ARG A 309 -10.75 -11.68 -14.25
C ARG A 309 -11.09 -10.19 -14.40
N ASN A 310 -11.50 -9.55 -13.31
CA ASN A 310 -11.77 -8.11 -13.20
C ASN A 310 -10.59 -7.35 -12.55
N VAL A 311 -9.34 -7.79 -12.76
CA VAL A 311 -8.15 -7.30 -12.03
C VAL A 311 -8.15 -5.78 -11.98
N TYR A 312 -8.23 -5.25 -10.77
CA TYR A 312 -7.84 -3.88 -10.48
C TYR A 312 -6.33 -3.78 -10.70
N GLU A 313 -5.91 -3.47 -11.93
CA GLU A 313 -4.53 -3.10 -12.22
C GLU A 313 -4.36 -1.61 -11.88
N PRO A 314 -3.68 -1.26 -10.78
CA PRO A 314 -3.60 0.13 -10.34
C PRO A 314 -2.91 1.01 -11.38
N THR A 315 -1.95 0.46 -12.13
CA THR A 315 -1.22 1.14 -13.20
C THR A 315 -2.07 1.40 -14.44
N LYS A 316 -2.89 0.43 -14.86
CA LYS A 316 -3.79 0.56 -15.99
C LYS A 316 -4.90 1.57 -15.67
N LYS A 317 -5.54 1.45 -14.51
CA LYS A 317 -6.59 2.37 -14.09
C LYS A 317 -6.05 3.79 -13.91
N LEU A 318 -4.84 3.96 -13.36
CA LEU A 318 -4.20 5.28 -13.27
C LEU A 318 -3.96 5.88 -14.67
N ASN A 319 -3.57 5.06 -15.65
CA ASN A 319 -3.43 5.53 -17.03
C ASN A 319 -4.80 5.90 -17.65
N ASP A 320 -5.84 5.11 -17.41
CA ASP A 320 -7.21 5.44 -17.85
C ASP A 320 -7.68 6.77 -17.24
N MET A 321 -7.37 7.02 -15.96
CA MET A 321 -7.68 8.29 -15.30
C MET A 321 -6.87 9.45 -15.87
N LYS A 322 -5.61 9.23 -16.27
CA LYS A 322 -4.83 10.24 -16.99
C LYS A 322 -5.47 10.58 -18.34
N ILE A 323 -5.94 9.58 -19.08
CA ILE A 323 -6.68 9.79 -20.33
C ILE A 323 -7.95 10.61 -20.05
N ILE A 324 -8.73 10.26 -19.03
CA ILE A 324 -9.92 11.03 -18.62
C ILE A 324 -9.56 12.47 -18.25
N LEU A 325 -8.44 12.67 -17.53
CA LEU A 325 -7.95 14.01 -17.18
C LEU A 325 -7.61 14.84 -18.43
N THR A 326 -7.06 14.23 -19.49
CA THR A 326 -6.76 14.96 -20.74
C THR A 326 -8.01 15.50 -21.44
N TYR A 327 -9.19 14.88 -21.27
CA TYR A 327 -10.44 15.45 -21.77
C TYR A 327 -10.82 16.73 -21.04
N ILE A 328 -10.57 16.82 -19.73
CA ILE A 328 -10.77 18.06 -18.97
C ILE A 328 -9.73 19.10 -19.36
N GLU A 329 -8.47 18.72 -19.55
CA GLU A 329 -7.44 19.64 -20.06
C GLU A 329 -7.78 20.17 -21.46
N TRP A 330 -8.40 19.35 -22.31
CA TRP A 330 -8.90 19.80 -23.61
C TRP A 330 -10.08 20.76 -23.46
N TYR A 331 -11.01 20.48 -22.55
CA TYR A 331 -12.06 21.42 -22.18
C TYR A 331 -11.47 22.76 -21.71
N MET A 332 -10.43 22.74 -20.85
CA MET A 332 -9.75 23.96 -20.40
C MET A 332 -9.22 24.79 -21.57
N LYS A 333 -8.51 24.14 -22.51
CA LYS A 333 -7.97 24.81 -23.70
C LYS A 333 -9.06 25.44 -24.56
N THR A 334 -10.16 24.74 -24.80
CA THR A 334 -11.26 25.24 -25.65
C THR A 334 -12.00 26.42 -25.00
N ARG A 335 -12.02 26.50 -23.67
CA ARG A 335 -12.73 27.56 -22.92
C ARG A 335 -11.86 28.76 -22.55
N ARG A 336 -10.58 28.75 -22.91
CA ARG A 336 -9.64 29.84 -22.59
C ARG A 336 -10.06 31.19 -23.16
N LEU A 337 -10.70 31.20 -24.33
CA LEU A 337 -11.18 32.43 -24.98
C LEU A 337 -12.62 32.82 -24.55
N THR A 338 -13.29 31.99 -23.75
CA THR A 338 -14.68 32.19 -23.31
C THR A 338 -14.75 32.35 -21.79
N GLY A 339 -13.98 33.29 -21.24
CA GLY A 339 -13.96 33.59 -19.80
C GLY A 339 -13.18 32.60 -18.94
N GLY A 340 -12.59 31.56 -19.52
CA GLY A 340 -11.87 30.51 -18.81
C GLY A 340 -12.76 29.32 -18.43
N TYR A 341 -12.12 28.19 -18.12
CA TYR A 341 -12.83 26.92 -17.93
C TYR A 341 -13.72 26.91 -16.68
N TYR A 342 -13.29 27.56 -15.59
CA TYR A 342 -14.05 27.70 -14.36
C TYR A 342 -15.38 28.43 -14.60
N ASP A 343 -15.31 29.64 -15.17
CA ASP A 343 -16.47 30.47 -15.46
C ASP A 343 -17.38 29.86 -16.53
N SER A 344 -16.81 29.30 -17.60
CA SER A 344 -17.56 28.55 -18.63
C SER A 344 -18.32 27.37 -18.02
N TYR A 345 -17.73 26.66 -17.07
CA TYR A 345 -18.39 25.54 -16.40
C TYR A 345 -19.50 26.01 -15.44
N LYS A 346 -19.26 27.10 -14.70
CA LYS A 346 -20.23 27.69 -13.77
C LYS A 346 -21.45 28.26 -14.49
N ASN A 347 -21.23 28.97 -15.60
CA ASN A 347 -22.23 29.83 -16.25
C ASN A 347 -22.61 29.40 -17.67
N ALA A 348 -22.43 28.13 -18.05
CA ALA A 348 -22.87 27.61 -19.34
C ALA A 348 -24.37 27.88 -19.59
N GLU A 349 -24.69 28.60 -20.66
CA GLU A 349 -26.05 28.99 -21.04
C GLU A 349 -26.42 28.52 -22.43
N SER A 350 -25.50 28.58 -23.40
CA SER A 350 -25.77 28.15 -24.77
C SER A 350 -25.80 26.62 -24.92
N THR A 351 -26.48 26.12 -25.95
CA THR A 351 -26.58 24.68 -26.25
C THR A 351 -25.19 24.03 -26.41
N ASN A 352 -24.24 24.73 -27.03
CA ASN A 352 -22.86 24.23 -27.23
C ASN A 352 -22.03 24.25 -25.94
N GLU A 353 -22.24 25.22 -25.05
CA GLU A 353 -21.59 25.26 -23.73
C GLU A 353 -22.14 24.18 -22.81
N LEU A 354 -23.45 23.97 -22.80
CA LEU A 354 -24.11 22.90 -22.06
C LEU A 354 -23.58 21.53 -22.49
N LYS A 355 -23.39 21.30 -23.79
CA LYS A 355 -22.84 20.04 -24.30
C LYS A 355 -21.42 19.79 -23.78
N GLY A 356 -20.53 20.78 -23.91
CA GLY A 356 -19.16 20.68 -23.39
C GLY A 356 -19.10 20.56 -21.86
N LYS A 357 -19.99 21.25 -21.14
CA LYS A 357 -20.13 21.11 -19.69
C LYS A 357 -20.57 19.70 -19.28
N ASN A 358 -21.56 19.13 -19.96
CA ASN A 358 -22.04 17.78 -19.69
C ASN A 358 -20.95 16.73 -19.90
N GLU A 359 -20.14 16.88 -20.95
CA GLU A 359 -18.97 16.04 -21.18
C GLU A 359 -17.95 16.18 -20.03
N ALA A 360 -17.63 17.41 -19.62
CA ALA A 360 -16.75 17.67 -18.48
C ALA A 360 -17.28 17.06 -17.16
N ILE A 361 -18.59 17.15 -16.89
CA ILE A 361 -19.26 16.55 -15.72
C ILE A 361 -19.03 15.03 -15.69
N ILE A 362 -19.22 14.35 -16.83
CA ILE A 362 -19.04 12.89 -16.91
C ILE A 362 -17.60 12.50 -16.55
N HIS A 363 -16.62 13.25 -17.05
CA HIS A 363 -15.20 13.01 -16.75
C HIS A 363 -14.85 13.33 -15.29
N GLN A 364 -15.37 14.44 -14.75
CA GLN A 364 -15.22 14.83 -13.34
C GLN A 364 -15.77 13.77 -12.39
N LEU A 365 -16.98 13.25 -12.63
CA LEU A 365 -17.58 12.22 -11.78
C LEU A 365 -16.72 10.94 -11.75
N LYS A 366 -16.21 10.50 -12.91
CA LYS A 366 -15.31 9.33 -13.01
C LYS A 366 -14.02 9.53 -12.22
N LEU A 367 -13.40 10.72 -12.33
CA LEU A 367 -12.18 11.05 -11.60
C LEU A 367 -12.45 11.12 -10.09
N ASN A 368 -13.53 11.79 -9.66
CA ASN A 368 -13.91 11.90 -8.26
C ASN A 368 -14.17 10.53 -7.63
N GLN A 369 -14.86 9.63 -8.34
CA GLN A 369 -15.10 8.27 -7.85
C GLN A 369 -13.80 7.47 -7.68
N TYR A 370 -12.88 7.58 -8.64
CA TYR A 370 -11.58 6.93 -8.55
C TYR A 370 -10.76 7.46 -7.38
N TRP A 371 -10.55 8.78 -7.31
CA TRP A 371 -9.68 9.38 -6.32
C TRP A 371 -10.23 9.27 -4.90
N LYS A 372 -11.55 9.35 -4.68
CA LYS A 372 -12.14 9.07 -3.36
C LYS A 372 -11.76 7.67 -2.88
N LYS A 373 -12.05 6.65 -3.70
CA LYS A 373 -11.72 5.25 -3.38
C LYS A 373 -10.22 5.05 -3.15
N THR A 374 -9.39 5.59 -4.04
CA THR A 374 -7.94 5.37 -3.94
C THR A 374 -7.33 6.10 -2.74
N VAL A 375 -7.82 7.30 -2.40
CA VAL A 375 -7.37 8.02 -1.21
C VAL A 375 -7.80 7.30 0.06
N GLU A 376 -9.03 6.80 0.13
CA GLU A 376 -9.50 5.97 1.26
C GLU A 376 -8.64 4.71 1.44
N GLU A 377 -8.36 3.98 0.35
CA GLU A 377 -7.48 2.80 0.38
C GLU A 377 -6.06 3.16 0.87
N ASN A 378 -5.48 4.27 0.40
CA ASN A 378 -4.12 4.66 0.77
C ASN A 378 -4.01 5.29 2.16
N ASP A 379 -5.10 5.85 2.71
CA ASP A 379 -5.09 6.37 4.08
C ASP A 379 -5.04 5.24 5.12
N LEU A 380 -5.53 4.05 4.77
CA LEU A 380 -5.51 2.84 5.59
C LEU A 380 -4.17 2.11 5.57
N VAL A 381 -3.43 2.15 4.45
CA VAL A 381 -2.14 1.47 4.29
C VAL A 381 -1.00 2.30 4.89
N PRO A 382 0.02 1.67 5.51
CA PRO A 382 1.21 2.37 5.98
C PRO A 382 1.90 3.16 4.85
N GLN A 383 1.94 4.49 4.97
CA GLN A 383 2.34 5.42 3.89
C GLN A 383 3.79 5.25 3.36
N LYS A 384 4.61 4.38 3.96
CA LYS A 384 6.05 4.22 3.67
C LYS A 384 6.36 3.15 2.60
N GLU A 385 5.39 2.32 2.20
CA GLU A 385 5.59 1.24 1.22
C GLU A 385 5.42 1.72 -0.24
N GLY A 386 6.19 1.17 -1.19
CA GLY A 386 5.97 1.41 -2.62
C GLY A 386 6.24 2.85 -3.10
N ALA A 387 7.23 3.53 -2.52
CA ALA A 387 7.53 4.95 -2.72
C ALA A 387 7.55 5.47 -4.17
N LYS A 388 7.98 4.66 -5.13
CA LYS A 388 7.95 5.03 -6.57
C LYS A 388 6.52 5.12 -7.10
N LEU A 389 5.69 4.14 -6.74
CA LEU A 389 4.26 4.16 -7.06
C LEU A 389 3.59 5.32 -6.33
N ARG A 390 3.95 5.56 -5.07
CA ARG A 390 3.48 6.73 -4.30
C ARG A 390 3.82 8.05 -4.99
N LYS A 391 5.06 8.28 -5.44
CA LYS A 391 5.44 9.52 -6.14
C LYS A 391 4.66 9.73 -7.45
N ARG A 392 4.56 8.68 -8.28
CA ARG A 392 3.80 8.73 -9.53
C ARG A 392 2.31 9.01 -9.29
N TRP A 393 1.76 8.39 -8.25
CA TRP A 393 0.38 8.53 -7.85
C TRP A 393 0.10 9.90 -7.23
N LEU A 394 0.94 10.39 -6.31
CA LEU A 394 0.82 11.71 -5.69
C LEU A 394 0.92 12.84 -6.71
N TYR A 395 1.81 12.72 -7.71
CA TYR A 395 1.87 13.68 -8.81
C TYR A 395 0.57 13.71 -9.60
N ALA A 396 0.04 12.54 -9.97
CA ALA A 396 -1.23 12.44 -10.67
C ALA A 396 -2.40 12.97 -9.83
N GLY A 397 -2.41 12.71 -8.52
CA GLY A 397 -3.42 13.19 -7.58
C GLY A 397 -3.36 14.68 -7.36
N THR A 398 -2.15 15.26 -7.34
CA THR A 398 -1.94 16.71 -7.28
C THR A 398 -2.47 17.40 -8.54
N ASN A 399 -2.21 16.85 -9.72
CA ASN A 399 -2.75 17.40 -10.97
C ASN A 399 -4.28 17.27 -11.04
N TYR A 400 -4.81 16.11 -10.65
CA TYR A 400 -6.25 15.91 -10.53
C TYR A 400 -6.88 16.97 -9.61
N ARG A 401 -6.34 17.16 -8.40
CA ARG A 401 -6.83 18.16 -7.45
C ARG A 401 -6.81 19.57 -8.06
N ARG A 402 -5.70 19.99 -8.68
CA ARG A 402 -5.54 21.32 -9.28
C ARG A 402 -6.47 21.58 -10.47
N ILE A 403 -6.85 20.53 -11.22
CA ILE A 403 -7.74 20.65 -12.39
C ILE A 403 -9.21 20.55 -12.00
N VAL A 404 -9.56 19.56 -11.17
CA VAL A 404 -10.95 19.14 -10.94
C VAL A 404 -11.58 19.83 -9.73
N GLU A 405 -10.83 20.13 -8.67
CA GLU A 405 -11.39 20.81 -7.49
C GLU A 405 -12.02 22.17 -7.84
N PRO A 406 -11.44 23.00 -8.75
CA PRO A 406 -12.11 24.19 -9.26
C PRO A 406 -13.49 23.95 -9.88
N LEU A 407 -13.73 22.80 -10.52
CA LEU A 407 -15.03 22.46 -11.10
C LEU A 407 -16.05 22.09 -10.01
N ASP A 408 -15.61 21.41 -8.95
CA ASP A 408 -16.45 21.14 -7.77
C ASP A 408 -16.79 22.44 -7.03
N ILE A 409 -15.84 23.39 -6.94
CA ILE A 409 -16.05 24.74 -6.40
C ILE A 409 -17.08 25.50 -7.24
N ALA A 410 -16.95 25.48 -8.58
CA ALA A 410 -17.89 26.15 -9.48
C ALA A 410 -19.33 25.65 -9.27
N ASP A 411 -19.53 24.33 -9.16
CA ASP A 411 -20.85 23.74 -8.90
C ASP A 411 -21.38 24.11 -7.50
N HIS A 412 -20.52 24.16 -6.48
CA HIS A 412 -20.90 24.59 -5.13
C HIS A 412 -21.49 26.01 -5.11
N TYR A 413 -20.76 26.98 -5.66
CA TYR A 413 -21.20 28.38 -5.68
C TYR A 413 -22.32 28.64 -6.70
N LYS A 414 -22.41 27.88 -7.81
CA LYS A 414 -23.55 27.97 -8.73
C LYS A 414 -24.87 27.59 -8.07
N ARG A 415 -24.83 26.66 -7.10
CA ARG A 415 -25.99 26.25 -6.29
C ARG A 415 -26.33 27.25 -5.17
N GLY A 416 -25.65 28.39 -5.09
CA GLY A 416 -25.88 29.42 -4.08
C GLY A 416 -25.35 29.06 -2.69
N LYS A 417 -24.47 28.07 -2.57
CA LYS A 417 -23.82 27.73 -1.31
C LYS A 417 -22.60 28.64 -1.08
N THR A 418 -22.23 28.83 0.18
CA THR A 418 -21.06 29.61 0.62
C THR A 418 -20.11 28.73 1.44
N ASN A 419 -18.96 29.29 1.82
CA ASN A 419 -17.97 28.68 2.71
C ASN A 419 -17.53 27.26 2.29
N TYR A 420 -17.02 27.13 1.06
CA TYR A 420 -16.55 25.85 0.52
C TYR A 420 -15.50 25.17 1.41
N MET A 421 -14.62 25.96 2.05
CA MET A 421 -13.52 25.47 2.88
C MET A 421 -14.01 24.60 4.05
N ALA A 422 -15.15 24.94 4.66
CA ALA A 422 -15.73 24.16 5.75
C ALA A 422 -16.18 22.75 5.31
N ILE A 423 -16.74 22.64 4.11
CA ILE A 423 -17.31 21.38 3.58
C ILE A 423 -16.40 20.68 2.56
N ARG A 424 -15.17 21.15 2.43
CA ARG A 424 -14.22 20.65 1.44
C ARG A 424 -14.03 19.13 1.55
N PRO A 425 -14.21 18.36 0.46
CA PRO A 425 -14.10 16.91 0.47
C PRO A 425 -12.77 16.37 1.00
N ASN A 426 -12.82 15.29 1.81
CA ASN A 426 -11.65 14.72 2.48
C ASN A 426 -10.53 14.27 1.52
N HIS A 427 -10.90 13.70 0.37
CA HIS A 427 -9.90 13.24 -0.60
C HIS A 427 -8.99 14.36 -1.14
N TYR A 428 -9.50 15.59 -1.31
CA TYR A 428 -8.67 16.75 -1.67
C TYR A 428 -7.74 17.17 -0.53
N LYS A 429 -8.26 17.22 0.70
CA LYS A 429 -7.48 17.56 1.92
C LYS A 429 -6.30 16.60 2.12
N LEU A 430 -6.55 15.29 1.99
CA LEU A 430 -5.52 14.27 2.15
C LEU A 430 -4.48 14.32 1.04
N LEU A 431 -4.89 14.50 -0.22
CA LEU A 431 -3.96 14.67 -1.35
C LEU A 431 -3.06 15.89 -1.19
N GLU A 432 -3.60 17.00 -0.71
CA GLU A 432 -2.82 18.20 -0.41
C GLU A 432 -1.82 17.96 0.72
N LYS A 433 -2.27 17.42 1.85
CA LYS A 433 -1.42 17.06 2.99
C LYS A 433 -0.25 16.17 2.58
N TRP A 434 -0.52 15.11 1.82
CA TRP A 434 0.53 14.18 1.37
C TRP A 434 1.51 14.82 0.37
N SER A 435 1.04 15.75 -0.47
CA SER A 435 1.89 16.50 -1.39
C SER A 435 2.83 17.45 -0.63
N GLU A 436 2.35 18.10 0.43
CA GLU A 436 3.16 18.96 1.30
C GLU A 436 4.20 18.19 2.11
N GLU A 437 3.81 17.05 2.68
CA GLU A 437 4.73 16.15 3.39
C GLU A 437 5.89 15.70 2.48
N GLU A 438 5.63 15.45 1.20
CA GLU A 438 6.68 15.10 0.23
C GLU A 438 7.64 16.27 -0.06
N LYS A 439 7.13 17.51 -0.04
CA LYS A 439 7.93 18.72 -0.29
C LYS A 439 8.87 19.04 0.88
N LYS A 440 8.48 18.75 2.14
CA LYS A 440 9.28 19.02 3.35
C LYS A 440 10.64 18.30 3.37
N GLY A 441 10.82 17.23 2.57
CA GLY A 441 12.09 16.52 2.43
C GLY A 441 13.01 17.01 1.31
N ARG A 442 12.63 18.06 0.56
CA ARG A 442 13.41 18.57 -0.59
C ARG A 442 14.10 19.89 -0.24
N LYS A 443 15.28 20.13 -0.82
CA LYS A 443 15.94 21.43 -0.75
C LYS A 443 15.02 22.52 -1.35
N PRO A 444 15.09 23.78 -0.86
CA PRO A 444 14.35 24.88 -1.47
C PRO A 444 14.65 24.92 -2.97
N SER A 445 13.60 24.92 -3.79
CA SER A 445 13.77 25.12 -5.23
C SER A 445 14.20 26.55 -5.50
N ASP A 446 14.97 26.76 -6.57
CA ASP A 446 15.27 28.10 -7.06
C ASP A 446 13.98 28.92 -7.28
N PRO A 447 14.05 30.26 -7.16
CA PRO A 447 12.91 31.13 -7.44
C PRO A 447 12.31 30.82 -8.80
N LYS A 448 10.99 30.64 -8.86
CA LYS A 448 10.29 30.38 -10.13
C LYS A 448 10.42 31.59 -11.04
N THR A 449 10.78 31.34 -12.30
CA THR A 449 10.89 32.37 -13.33
C THR A 449 9.73 32.33 -14.34
N LYS A 450 8.77 31.43 -14.14
CA LYS A 450 7.61 31.22 -15.01
C LYS A 450 6.37 30.91 -14.19
N ALA A 451 5.23 31.40 -14.65
CA ALA A 451 3.92 31.16 -14.07
C ALA A 451 3.58 29.66 -14.03
N ALA A 452 2.86 29.27 -12.99
CA ALA A 452 2.37 27.91 -12.86
C ALA A 452 1.37 27.60 -13.99
N SER A 453 1.56 26.47 -14.69
CA SER A 453 0.62 26.03 -15.73
C SER A 453 -0.79 25.73 -15.18
N LEU A 454 -0.86 25.37 -13.90
CA LEU A 454 -2.07 25.17 -13.12
C LEU A 454 -1.87 25.89 -11.78
N THR A 455 -2.88 26.61 -11.32
CA THR A 455 -2.82 27.30 -10.02
C THR A 455 -2.47 26.29 -8.92
N GLU A 456 -1.49 26.65 -8.09
CA GLU A 456 -0.94 25.72 -7.11
C GLU A 456 -1.92 25.43 -5.96
N ASP A 457 -2.63 26.47 -5.54
CA ASP A 457 -3.75 26.44 -4.63
C ASP A 457 -5.03 26.10 -5.41
N SER A 458 -5.51 24.88 -5.26
CA SER A 458 -6.72 24.41 -5.91
C SER A 458 -8.01 25.03 -5.34
N CYS A 459 -7.93 25.72 -4.19
CA CYS A 459 -9.02 26.46 -3.58
C CYS A 459 -9.04 27.95 -3.97
N PHE A 460 -8.13 28.41 -4.85
CA PHE A 460 -8.08 29.80 -5.31
C PHE A 460 -9.46 30.37 -5.69
N TRP A 461 -10.24 29.62 -6.48
CA TRP A 461 -11.57 30.07 -6.90
C TRP A 461 -12.57 30.17 -5.75
N ALA A 462 -12.45 29.36 -4.70
CA ALA A 462 -13.29 29.53 -3.52
C ALA A 462 -13.00 30.87 -2.83
N HIS A 463 -11.73 31.27 -2.74
CA HIS A 463 -11.34 32.58 -2.22
C HIS A 463 -11.90 33.74 -3.07
N VAL A 464 -11.87 33.61 -4.39
CA VAL A 464 -12.47 34.60 -5.31
C VAL A 464 -13.97 34.75 -5.07
N GLU A 465 -14.71 33.64 -4.91
CA GLU A 465 -16.15 33.67 -4.70
C GLU A 465 -16.53 34.29 -3.34
N GLU A 466 -15.82 33.94 -2.27
CA GLU A 466 -16.01 34.56 -0.95
C GLU A 466 -15.70 36.07 -1.00
N ALA A 467 -14.66 36.48 -1.74
CA ALA A 467 -14.33 37.89 -1.92
C ALA A 467 -15.40 38.64 -2.74
N LEU A 468 -16.01 38.00 -3.75
CA LEU A 468 -17.14 38.55 -4.50
C LEU A 468 -18.40 38.69 -3.64
N ILE A 469 -18.69 37.70 -2.80
CA ILE A 469 -19.81 37.74 -1.85
C ILE A 469 -19.59 38.88 -0.85
N SER A 470 -18.40 38.91 -0.22
CA SER A 470 -17.98 39.95 0.70
C SER A 470 -18.13 41.35 0.10
N LEU A 471 -17.72 41.54 -1.16
CA LEU A 471 -17.84 42.83 -1.83
C LEU A 471 -19.30 43.26 -2.07
N ARG A 472 -20.20 42.29 -2.34
CA ARG A 472 -21.64 42.56 -2.46
C ARG A 472 -22.25 42.93 -1.11
N ASP A 473 -21.90 42.21 -0.06
CA ASP A 473 -22.41 42.46 1.30
C ASP A 473 -21.93 43.82 1.83
N LEU A 474 -20.66 44.18 1.56
CA LEU A 474 -20.09 45.48 1.88
C LEU A 474 -20.83 46.64 1.20
N ARG A 475 -21.28 46.46 -0.05
CA ARG A 475 -22.10 47.44 -0.78
C ARG A 475 -23.52 47.54 -0.23
N ASN A 476 -24.02 46.47 0.38
CA ASN A 476 -25.35 46.40 0.98
C ASN A 476 -25.38 46.91 2.44
N GLY A 477 -24.23 47.32 3.00
CA GLY A 477 -24.15 48.06 4.27
C GLY A 477 -23.89 47.22 5.52
N ASP A 478 -23.39 45.98 5.41
CA ASP A 478 -23.05 45.15 6.57
C ASP A 478 -21.54 45.28 6.94
N PRO A 479 -21.12 46.00 8.01
CA PRO A 479 -19.77 46.58 8.03
C PRO A 479 -18.70 45.80 8.81
N ASN A 480 -19.04 44.85 9.68
CA ASN A 480 -18.05 44.32 10.63
C ASN A 480 -17.31 43.08 10.10
N ASN A 481 -15.97 43.20 10.00
CA ASN A 481 -14.96 42.23 9.52
C ASN A 481 -14.86 41.99 7.99
N ILE A 482 -15.83 42.44 7.18
CA ILE A 482 -15.84 42.20 5.73
C ILE A 482 -14.72 42.96 4.99
N ALA A 483 -14.49 44.23 5.33
CA ALA A 483 -13.45 45.04 4.70
C ALA A 483 -12.04 44.45 4.91
N THR A 484 -11.79 43.95 6.13
CA THR A 484 -10.50 43.32 6.45
C THR A 484 -10.29 42.00 5.71
N ASP A 485 -11.35 41.26 5.40
CA ASP A 485 -11.23 39.98 4.69
C ASP A 485 -10.96 40.18 3.19
N ILE A 486 -11.53 41.24 2.59
CA ILE A 486 -11.21 41.63 1.21
C ILE A 486 -9.75 42.09 1.09
N GLU A 487 -9.24 42.84 2.08
CA GLU A 487 -7.83 43.27 2.11
C GLU A 487 -6.87 42.08 2.30
N LYS A 488 -7.22 41.10 3.14
CA LYS A 488 -6.46 39.84 3.24
C LYS A 488 -6.44 39.09 1.91
N PHE A 489 -7.57 39.04 1.21
CA PHE A 489 -7.66 38.39 -0.10
C PHE A 489 -6.77 39.09 -1.14
N GLU A 490 -6.76 40.42 -1.16
CA GLU A 490 -5.89 41.20 -2.02
C GLU A 490 -4.40 40.88 -1.79
N VAL A 491 -3.98 40.83 -0.52
CA VAL A 491 -2.62 40.46 -0.12
C VAL A 491 -2.29 39.03 -0.56
N TYR A 492 -3.22 38.09 -0.38
CA TYR A 492 -3.06 36.70 -0.84
C TYR A 492 -2.86 36.61 -2.36
N VAL A 493 -3.67 37.34 -3.15
CA VAL A 493 -3.56 37.37 -4.61
C VAL A 493 -2.19 37.92 -5.03
N TRP A 494 -1.75 39.03 -4.43
CA TRP A 494 -0.47 39.64 -4.76
C TRP A 494 0.71 38.69 -4.49
N HIS A 495 0.74 38.02 -3.34
CA HIS A 495 1.76 37.02 -3.03
C HIS A 495 1.74 35.88 -4.06
N SER A 496 0.55 35.40 -4.42
CA SER A 496 0.41 34.30 -5.38
C SER A 496 0.90 34.66 -6.79
N ILE A 497 0.69 35.91 -7.22
CA ILE A 497 1.24 36.45 -8.48
C ILE A 497 2.75 36.57 -8.39
N LYS A 498 3.28 37.15 -7.30
CA LYS A 498 4.71 37.35 -7.10
C LYS A 498 5.49 36.03 -7.07
N ASP A 499 4.91 35.00 -6.47
CA ASP A 499 5.51 33.67 -6.35
C ASP A 499 5.31 32.81 -7.61
N PHE A 500 4.71 33.37 -8.66
CA PHE A 500 4.36 32.67 -9.90
C PHE A 500 3.54 31.39 -9.64
N SER A 501 2.68 31.39 -8.60
CA SER A 501 1.93 30.22 -8.14
C SER A 501 0.52 30.12 -8.73
N VAL A 502 0.04 31.17 -9.41
CA VAL A 502 -1.26 31.21 -10.10
C VAL A 502 -1.12 31.07 -11.61
N SER A 503 -2.11 30.43 -12.23
CA SER A 503 -2.20 30.31 -13.69
C SER A 503 -2.58 31.64 -14.36
N PRO A 504 -2.02 31.97 -15.54
CA PRO A 504 -2.46 33.13 -16.33
C PRO A 504 -3.96 33.12 -16.69
N GLU A 505 -4.63 31.97 -16.58
CA GLU A 505 -6.07 31.84 -16.82
C GLU A 505 -6.93 32.75 -15.92
N ILE A 506 -6.42 33.15 -14.74
CA ILE A 506 -7.16 34.07 -13.86
C ILE A 506 -7.33 35.46 -14.49
N PHE A 507 -6.46 35.84 -15.44
CA PHE A 507 -6.49 37.15 -16.10
C PHE A 507 -7.30 37.17 -17.40
N VAL A 508 -7.94 36.06 -17.76
CA VAL A 508 -8.80 36.00 -18.95
C VAL A 508 -9.96 36.97 -18.80
N GLU A 509 -10.25 37.71 -19.86
CA GLU A 509 -11.36 38.64 -19.91
C GLU A 509 -12.69 37.90 -19.69
N GLY A 510 -13.52 38.43 -18.78
CA GLY A 510 -14.78 37.80 -18.37
C GLY A 510 -14.65 36.74 -17.26
N SER A 511 -13.45 36.45 -16.78
CA SER A 511 -13.28 35.58 -15.61
C SER A 511 -13.82 36.21 -14.32
N SER A 512 -14.21 35.36 -13.36
CA SER A 512 -14.72 35.82 -12.06
C SER A 512 -13.68 36.64 -11.27
N PHE A 513 -12.38 36.37 -11.46
CA PHE A 513 -11.32 37.18 -10.85
C PHE A 513 -11.24 38.59 -11.47
N MET A 514 -11.28 38.69 -12.80
CA MET A 514 -11.30 40.00 -13.48
C MET A 514 -12.57 40.79 -13.16
N LYS A 515 -13.70 40.09 -12.97
CA LYS A 515 -14.94 40.68 -12.46
C LYS A 515 -14.75 41.22 -11.03
N TRP A 516 -14.21 40.42 -10.11
CA TRP A 516 -13.88 40.88 -8.76
C TRP A 516 -12.98 42.11 -8.79
N TRP A 517 -11.93 42.11 -9.60
CA TRP A 517 -11.00 43.24 -9.71
C TRP A 517 -11.71 44.53 -10.18
N SER A 518 -12.54 44.44 -11.21
CA SER A 518 -13.26 45.62 -11.73
C SER A 518 -14.26 46.18 -10.70
N GLU A 519 -14.97 45.31 -9.99
CA GLU A 519 -15.90 45.72 -8.93
C GLU A 519 -15.17 46.30 -7.71
N TYR A 520 -14.05 45.69 -7.30
CA TYR A 520 -13.26 46.14 -6.16
C TYR A 520 -12.60 47.49 -6.42
N LYS A 521 -12.03 47.68 -7.62
CA LYS A 521 -11.52 48.98 -8.08
C LYS A 521 -12.61 50.05 -8.08
N GLY A 522 -13.81 49.72 -8.56
CA GLY A 522 -14.94 50.63 -8.53
C GLY A 522 -15.36 51.04 -7.11
N TYR A 523 -15.24 50.12 -6.13
CA TYR A 523 -15.52 50.40 -4.73
C TYR A 523 -14.44 51.28 -4.05
N LYS A 524 -13.16 50.96 -4.24
CA LYS A 524 -12.05 51.72 -3.60
C LYS A 524 -11.81 53.10 -4.23
N GLY A 525 -12.29 53.34 -5.45
CA GLY A 525 -12.22 54.64 -6.11
C GLY A 525 -10.90 54.93 -6.83
N SER A 526 -10.79 56.12 -7.43
CA SER A 526 -9.67 56.52 -8.31
C SER A 526 -8.34 56.80 -7.59
N SER A 527 -8.36 57.00 -6.27
CA SER A 527 -7.18 57.24 -5.44
C SER A 527 -6.53 55.96 -4.89
N TYR A 528 -7.06 54.79 -5.25
CA TYR A 528 -6.60 53.52 -4.72
C TYR A 528 -5.28 53.06 -5.35
N ASP A 529 -4.24 53.02 -4.53
CA ASP A 529 -2.85 52.85 -4.96
C ASP A 529 -2.12 51.71 -4.21
N SER A 530 -2.69 50.51 -4.25
CA SER A 530 -1.99 49.32 -3.74
C SER A 530 -1.01 48.74 -4.77
N VAL A 531 -0.09 47.87 -4.33
CA VAL A 531 0.88 47.22 -5.22
C VAL A 531 0.16 46.37 -6.27
N LEU A 532 -0.88 45.63 -5.87
CA LEU A 532 -1.73 44.89 -6.80
C LEU A 532 -2.46 45.85 -7.74
N ALA A 533 -2.95 46.99 -7.23
CA ALA A 533 -3.67 47.96 -8.04
C ALA A 533 -2.80 48.55 -9.14
N ARG A 534 -1.56 48.95 -8.85
CA ARG A 534 -0.60 49.40 -9.88
C ARG A 534 -0.36 48.31 -10.92
N TYR A 535 -0.06 47.09 -10.47
CA TYR A 535 0.18 45.95 -11.35
C TYR A 535 -1.00 45.68 -12.31
N MET A 536 -2.22 45.73 -11.80
CA MET A 536 -3.43 45.50 -12.58
C MET A 536 -3.80 46.70 -13.47
N ASN A 537 -3.59 47.93 -13.01
CA ASN A 537 -3.89 49.15 -13.77
C ASN A 537 -2.92 49.36 -14.95
N ASP A 538 -1.63 49.07 -14.73
CA ASP A 538 -0.60 49.15 -15.76
C ASP A 538 -0.67 47.99 -16.77
N LYS A 539 -1.60 47.05 -16.56
CA LYS A 539 -1.77 45.83 -17.37
C LYS A 539 -0.51 44.95 -17.43
N ASN A 540 0.31 44.99 -16.38
CA ASN A 540 1.53 44.18 -16.29
C ASN A 540 1.24 42.67 -16.36
N TYR A 541 0.03 42.26 -15.95
CA TYR A 541 -0.46 40.88 -16.07
C TYR A 541 -0.51 40.33 -17.50
N ILE A 542 -0.49 41.17 -18.55
CA ILE A 542 -0.41 40.72 -19.96
C ILE A 542 0.93 40.00 -20.22
N SER A 543 1.99 40.44 -19.54
CA SER A 543 3.33 39.87 -19.67
C SER A 543 3.59 38.70 -18.70
N TYR A 544 2.63 38.36 -17.85
CA TYR A 544 2.73 37.29 -16.86
C TYR A 544 2.68 35.92 -17.53
N ASN A 545 3.82 35.21 -17.54
CA ASN A 545 4.00 33.91 -18.19
C ASN A 545 4.85 32.96 -17.35
#